data_AF-A0A485L0P8-F1
#
_entry.id   AF-A0A485L0P8-F1
#
_cell.length_a   1.000
_cell.length_b   1.000
_cell.length_c   1.000
_cell.angle_alpha   90.00
_cell.angle_beta   90.00
_cell.angle_gamma   90.00
#
_symmetry.space_group_name_H-M   'P 1'
#
loop_
_entity.id
_entity.type
_entity.pdbx_description
1 polymer ?
#
loop_
_entity_poly.entity_id
_entity_poly.type
_entity_poly.pdbx_seq_one_letter_code
_entity_poly.pdbx_strand_id
1 'polypeptide(L)'
;MAPNPMPLATAAATAIQLNDLENIPLLEESLPLDATDQPFYDALVAAYGTETLCPTFCVRLARAYRSEKKAHRMTKTMAEAQKVIDWRQLHGADGILEVPLEKSSLFRQSWPTALCGEDYYGHVISVERAVDIDLATFQKKFTVDEVLVHRLQYLERIQAEMAAVSSRTGRRIYKHICIFDLAGVGLKHLSPSVINYIQPVFALGQQYYPESLFRMYLVNAPFMFWGAWKMISGLIEPHTRDKIQIFTTAASFRAAAQEQGIPLASIPVSLGGLHPGPAATTT
;
A
#
# COMPACT_ATOMS: atom_id res chain seq x y z
N MET A 1 33.60 -9.75 -0.49
CA MET A 1 32.48 -10.68 -0.78
C MET A 1 31.23 -10.08 -0.17
N ALA A 2 30.35 -9.51 -1.00
CA ALA A 2 29.06 -9.02 -0.55
C ALA A 2 28.21 -10.21 -0.09
N PRO A 3 27.43 -10.10 1.01
CA PRO A 3 26.53 -11.18 1.39
C PRO A 3 25.45 -11.33 0.32
N ASN A 4 25.23 -12.57 -0.09
CA ASN A 4 24.16 -13.04 -0.97
C ASN A 4 22.81 -12.37 -0.63
N PRO A 5 21.96 -12.01 -1.60
CA PRO A 5 20.58 -11.66 -1.30
C PRO A 5 19.96 -12.84 -0.54
N MET A 6 19.46 -12.58 0.67
CA MET A 6 18.81 -13.60 1.48
C MET A 6 17.66 -14.20 0.65
N PRO A 7 17.51 -15.54 0.62
CA PRO A 7 16.36 -16.16 -0.01
C PRO A 7 15.09 -15.63 0.65
N LEU A 8 14.03 -15.45 -0.14
CA LEU A 8 12.67 -15.21 0.36
C LEU A 8 12.37 -16.19 1.49
N ALA A 9 12.47 -15.71 2.73
CA ALA A 9 11.98 -16.45 3.88
C ALA A 9 10.46 -16.47 3.75
N THR A 10 9.97 -17.55 3.15
CA THR A 10 8.56 -17.93 3.16
C THR A 10 8.22 -18.29 4.61
N ALA A 11 7.91 -17.27 5.41
CA ALA A 11 7.01 -17.49 6.53
C ALA A 11 5.74 -18.06 5.89
N ALA A 12 5.37 -19.28 6.29
CA ALA A 12 4.15 -19.93 5.84
C ALA A 12 2.94 -19.14 6.37
N ALA A 13 2.65 -18.01 5.75
CA ALA A 13 1.30 -17.50 5.67
C ALA A 13 0.50 -18.62 4.98
N THR A 14 -0.60 -19.04 5.59
CA THR A 14 -1.48 -20.07 5.04
C THR A 14 -2.05 -19.53 3.73
N ALA A 15 -1.32 -19.72 2.63
CA ALA A 15 -1.75 -19.33 1.30
C ALA A 15 -3.09 -20.04 1.05
N ILE A 16 -4.10 -19.28 0.62
CA ILE A 16 -5.39 -19.85 0.24
C ILE A 16 -5.13 -20.97 -0.77
N GLN A 17 -5.53 -22.20 -0.45
CA GLN A 17 -5.35 -23.30 -1.38
C GLN A 17 -6.28 -23.10 -2.57
N LEU A 18 -5.86 -23.54 -3.76
CA LEU A 18 -6.66 -23.39 -4.99
C LEU A 18 -8.09 -23.92 -4.84
N ASN A 19 -8.27 -25.00 -4.06
CA ASN A 19 -9.58 -25.61 -3.79
C ASN A 19 -10.50 -24.75 -2.90
N ASP A 20 -9.93 -23.85 -2.08
CA ASP A 20 -10.71 -22.94 -1.23
C ASP A 20 -11.24 -21.73 -2.01
N LEU A 21 -10.64 -21.43 -3.18
CA LEU A 21 -11.02 -20.27 -3.98
C LEU A 21 -12.44 -20.38 -4.55
N GLU A 22 -12.89 -21.58 -4.94
CA GLU A 22 -14.19 -21.75 -5.62
C GLU A 22 -15.38 -21.20 -4.82
N ASN A 23 -15.27 -21.15 -3.49
CA ASN A 23 -16.33 -20.66 -2.59
C ASN A 23 -16.17 -19.18 -2.17
N ILE A 24 -15.07 -18.52 -2.56
CA ILE A 24 -14.81 -17.13 -2.20
C ILE A 24 -15.33 -16.23 -3.34
N PRO A 25 -16.31 -15.36 -3.08
CA PRO A 25 -16.91 -14.52 -4.12
C PRO A 25 -15.87 -13.58 -4.73
N LEU A 26 -15.96 -13.38 -6.04
CA LEU A 26 -15.12 -12.40 -6.73
C LEU A 26 -15.55 -10.99 -6.35
N LEU A 27 -14.58 -10.19 -5.94
CA LEU A 27 -14.77 -8.76 -5.75
C LEU A 27 -14.65 -8.02 -7.09
N GLU A 28 -15.11 -6.78 -7.12
CA GLU A 28 -15.15 -5.95 -8.34
C GLU A 28 -13.78 -5.83 -9.02
N GLU A 29 -12.67 -5.72 -8.26
CA GLU A 29 -11.32 -5.71 -8.84
C GLU A 29 -11.03 -6.92 -9.75
N SER A 30 -11.57 -8.09 -9.38
CA SER A 30 -11.40 -9.35 -10.09
C SER A 30 -12.36 -9.52 -11.27
N LEU A 31 -13.47 -8.77 -11.31
CA LEU A 31 -14.43 -8.84 -12.41
C LEU A 31 -13.92 -8.09 -13.66
N PRO A 32 -14.41 -8.44 -14.86
CA PRO A 32 -14.21 -7.64 -16.06
C PRO A 32 -14.70 -6.19 -15.86
N LEU A 33 -14.17 -5.27 -16.67
CA LEU A 33 -14.72 -3.92 -16.73
C LEU A 33 -16.13 -3.97 -17.34
N ASP A 34 -17.02 -3.14 -16.80
CA ASP A 34 -18.37 -2.95 -17.30
C ASP A 34 -18.42 -1.80 -18.31
N ALA A 35 -19.61 -1.50 -18.83
CA ALA A 35 -19.81 -0.38 -19.75
C ALA A 35 -19.50 1.01 -19.11
N THR A 36 -19.39 1.09 -17.79
CA THR A 36 -19.08 2.32 -17.05
C THR A 36 -17.60 2.67 -17.14
N ASP A 37 -16.72 1.66 -17.20
CA ASP A 37 -15.26 1.85 -17.17
C ASP A 37 -14.56 1.46 -18.47
N GLN A 38 -15.12 0.53 -19.26
CA GLN A 38 -14.49 0.01 -20.46
C GLN A 38 -14.03 1.12 -21.45
N PRO A 39 -14.81 2.18 -21.72
CA PRO A 39 -14.36 3.24 -22.63
C PRO A 39 -13.09 3.96 -22.18
N PHE A 40 -12.83 4.03 -20.87
CA PHE A 40 -11.64 4.67 -20.31
C PHE A 40 -10.42 3.75 -20.48
N TYR A 41 -10.59 2.45 -20.26
CA TYR A 41 -9.55 1.46 -20.53
C TYR A 41 -9.16 1.46 -22.01
N ASP A 42 -10.15 1.44 -22.91
CA ASP A 42 -9.91 1.43 -24.35
C ASP A 42 -9.15 2.67 -24.80
N ALA A 43 -9.50 3.85 -24.27
CA ALA A 43 -8.79 5.10 -24.54
C ALA A 43 -7.34 5.07 -24.06
N LEU A 44 -7.07 4.52 -22.86
CA LEU A 44 -5.72 4.38 -22.32
C LEU A 44 -4.86 3.44 -23.19
N VAL A 45 -5.40 2.29 -23.56
CA VAL A 45 -4.71 1.31 -24.42
C VAL A 45 -4.46 1.90 -25.81
N ALA A 46 -5.43 2.60 -26.39
CA ALA A 46 -5.26 3.25 -27.69
C ALA A 46 -4.19 4.36 -27.67
N ALA A 47 -4.07 5.10 -26.57
CA ALA A 47 -3.13 6.21 -26.46
C ALA A 47 -1.70 5.77 -26.13
N TYR A 48 -1.54 4.80 -25.23
CA TYR A 48 -0.23 4.47 -24.64
C TYR A 48 0.26 3.04 -24.92
N GLY A 49 -0.63 2.16 -25.40
CA GLY A 49 -0.36 0.73 -25.49
C GLY A 49 -0.27 0.04 -24.13
N THR A 50 -0.17 -1.29 -24.14
CA THR A 50 -0.10 -2.12 -22.93
C THR A 50 1.33 -2.39 -22.45
N GLU A 51 2.35 -2.05 -23.25
CA GLU A 51 3.76 -2.12 -22.87
C GLU A 51 4.14 -0.95 -21.96
N THR A 52 3.72 0.28 -22.29
CA THR A 52 3.97 1.48 -21.48
C THR A 52 3.14 1.50 -20.21
N LEU A 53 1.90 1.05 -20.30
CA LEU A 53 0.95 1.04 -19.19
C LEU A 53 0.33 -0.34 -19.09
N CYS A 54 0.79 -1.13 -18.12
CA CYS A 54 0.36 -2.52 -18.03
C CYS A 54 -1.17 -2.64 -17.86
N PRO A 55 -1.80 -3.75 -18.32
CA PRO A 55 -3.26 -3.89 -18.30
C PRO A 55 -3.90 -3.65 -16.93
N THR A 56 -3.23 -4.07 -15.85
CA THR A 56 -3.70 -3.85 -14.48
C THR A 56 -3.72 -2.37 -14.10
N PHE A 57 -2.73 -1.58 -14.53
CA PHE A 57 -2.72 -0.14 -14.33
C PHE A 57 -3.82 0.56 -15.15
N CYS A 58 -4.06 0.13 -16.39
CA CYS A 58 -5.18 0.64 -17.20
C CYS A 58 -6.53 0.41 -16.50
N VAL A 59 -6.77 -0.79 -15.96
CA VAL A 59 -7.99 -1.10 -15.18
C VAL A 59 -8.13 -0.19 -13.96
N ARG A 60 -7.03 0.06 -13.24
CA ARG A 60 -7.03 0.94 -12.07
C ARG A 60 -7.35 2.38 -12.42
N LEU A 61 -6.69 2.94 -13.43
CA LEU A 61 -6.94 4.30 -13.91
C LEU A 61 -8.36 4.46 -14.45
N ALA A 62 -8.87 3.46 -15.17
CA ALA A 62 -10.26 3.45 -15.63
C ALA A 62 -11.24 3.58 -14.45
N ARG A 63 -10.97 2.93 -13.30
CA ARG A 63 -11.84 2.94 -12.11
C ARG A 63 -11.62 4.13 -11.16
N ALA A 64 -10.45 4.76 -11.17
CA ALA A 64 -10.01 5.68 -10.12
C ALA A 64 -10.87 6.93 -9.95
N TYR A 65 -11.39 7.47 -11.06
CA TYR A 65 -12.04 8.77 -11.06
C TYR A 65 -13.56 8.66 -11.23
N ARG A 66 -14.19 7.59 -10.73
CA ARG A 66 -15.65 7.39 -10.79
C ARG A 66 -16.45 8.48 -10.07
N SER A 67 -15.87 9.13 -9.08
CA SER A 67 -16.47 10.27 -8.39
C SER A 67 -16.42 11.57 -9.20
N GLU A 68 -15.60 11.63 -10.26
CA GLU A 68 -15.48 12.80 -11.12
C GLU A 68 -16.74 12.98 -11.97
N LYS A 69 -17.09 14.23 -12.28
CA LYS A 69 -18.24 14.51 -13.15
C LYS A 69 -18.02 13.82 -14.50
N LYS A 70 -19.06 13.16 -15.03
CA LYS A 70 -19.00 12.39 -16.28
C LYS A 70 -18.34 13.14 -17.44
N ALA A 71 -18.62 14.45 -17.57
CA ALA A 71 -18.04 15.30 -18.62
C ALA A 71 -16.52 15.54 -18.49
N HIS A 72 -15.94 15.38 -17.30
CA HIS A 72 -14.52 15.63 -17.02
C HIS A 72 -13.71 14.37 -16.73
N ARG A 73 -14.38 13.24 -16.41
CA ARG A 73 -13.73 11.99 -16.03
C ARG A 73 -12.70 11.52 -17.06
N MET A 74 -13.00 11.63 -18.36
CA MET A 74 -12.07 11.18 -19.41
C MET A 74 -10.80 12.04 -19.43
N THR A 75 -10.97 13.37 -19.45
CA THR A 75 -9.86 14.31 -19.41
C THR A 75 -8.99 14.10 -18.17
N LYS A 76 -9.60 13.91 -16.99
CA LYS A 76 -8.88 13.63 -15.75
C LYS A 76 -8.13 12.29 -15.79
N THR A 77 -8.79 11.24 -16.28
CA THR A 77 -8.18 9.90 -16.41
C THR A 77 -6.95 9.94 -17.31
N MET A 78 -7.04 10.59 -18.47
CA MET A 78 -5.91 10.71 -19.41
C MET A 78 -4.78 11.56 -18.85
N ALA A 79 -5.10 12.67 -18.17
CA ALA A 79 -4.10 13.56 -17.56
C ALA A 79 -3.34 12.87 -16.42
N GLU A 80 -4.05 12.16 -15.53
CA GLU A 80 -3.41 11.43 -14.45
C GLU A 80 -2.63 10.21 -14.97
N ALA A 81 -3.09 9.56 -16.05
CA ALA A 81 -2.32 8.50 -16.70
C ALA A 81 -0.96 9.02 -17.23
N GLN A 82 -0.95 10.15 -17.95
CA GLN A 82 0.29 10.75 -18.43
C GLN A 82 1.23 11.09 -17.27
N LYS A 83 0.70 11.74 -16.22
CA LYS A 83 1.46 12.08 -15.01
C LYS A 83 2.09 10.84 -14.35
N VAL A 84 1.35 9.73 -14.25
CA VAL A 84 1.87 8.48 -13.71
C VAL A 84 2.97 7.91 -14.61
N ILE A 85 2.76 7.89 -15.92
CA ILE A 85 3.76 7.39 -16.90
C ILE A 85 5.05 8.18 -16.80
N ASP A 86 4.97 9.52 -16.85
CA ASP A 86 6.13 10.40 -16.79
C ASP A 86 6.91 10.20 -15.48
N TRP A 87 6.20 10.10 -14.35
CA TRP A 87 6.81 9.86 -13.06
C TRP A 87 7.49 8.49 -12.97
N ARG A 88 6.83 7.43 -13.46
CA ARG A 88 7.41 6.08 -13.48
C ARG A 88 8.68 6.03 -14.32
N GLN A 89 8.68 6.66 -15.49
CA GLN A 89 9.85 6.75 -16.36
C GLN A 89 10.99 7.53 -15.71
N LEU A 90 10.69 8.71 -15.13
CA LEU A 90 11.68 9.54 -14.47
C LEU A 90 12.39 8.83 -13.31
N HIS A 91 11.65 8.02 -12.55
CA HIS A 91 12.17 7.32 -11.37
C HIS A 91 12.57 5.86 -11.62
N GLY A 92 12.48 5.37 -12.85
CA GLY A 92 12.81 3.98 -13.20
C GLY A 92 11.96 2.95 -12.46
N ALA A 93 10.69 3.26 -12.20
CA ALA A 93 9.81 2.48 -11.32
C ALA A 93 9.65 1.03 -11.79
N ASP A 94 9.55 0.77 -13.09
CA ASP A 94 9.31 -0.57 -13.63
C ASP A 94 10.48 -1.54 -13.41
N GLY A 95 11.70 -1.03 -13.27
CA GLY A 95 12.91 -1.83 -13.01
C GLY A 95 13.43 -1.74 -11.57
N ILE A 96 12.78 -0.95 -10.70
CA ILE A 96 13.36 -0.53 -9.42
C ILE A 96 13.66 -1.70 -8.47
N LEU A 97 12.97 -2.83 -8.62
CA LEU A 97 13.19 -4.02 -7.79
C LEU A 97 14.53 -4.71 -8.08
N GLU A 98 15.07 -4.52 -9.28
CA GLU A 98 16.37 -5.08 -9.69
C GLU A 98 17.53 -4.12 -9.37
N VAL A 99 17.22 -2.87 -9.05
CA VAL A 99 18.20 -1.82 -8.77
C VAL A 99 18.63 -1.87 -7.30
N PRO A 100 19.92 -2.13 -6.99
CA PRO A 100 20.42 -1.97 -5.64
C PRO A 100 20.48 -0.49 -5.27
N LEU A 101 19.76 -0.09 -4.22
CA LEU A 101 19.77 1.28 -3.73
C LEU A 101 20.82 1.46 -2.63
N GLU A 102 21.54 2.58 -2.65
CA GLU A 102 22.42 2.96 -1.56
C GLU A 102 21.65 3.08 -0.23
N LYS A 103 22.31 2.77 0.89
CA LYS A 103 21.72 2.85 2.24
C LYS A 103 20.47 1.98 2.46
N SER A 104 20.16 1.03 1.57
CA SER A 104 19.02 0.10 1.69
C SER A 104 18.89 -0.56 3.06
N SER A 105 20.00 -1.03 3.64
CA SER A 105 19.99 -1.63 4.98
C SER A 105 19.61 -0.64 6.06
N LEU A 106 20.14 0.59 5.99
CA LEU A 106 19.82 1.64 6.94
C LEU A 106 18.36 2.06 6.80
N PHE A 107 17.85 2.22 5.57
CA PHE A 107 16.44 2.54 5.31
C PHE A 107 15.51 1.52 5.96
N ARG A 108 15.75 0.22 5.75
CA ARG A 108 14.93 -0.86 6.34
C ARG A 108 14.99 -0.90 7.87
N GLN A 109 16.13 -0.55 8.47
CA GLN A 109 16.25 -0.44 9.92
C GLN A 109 15.53 0.80 10.45
N SER A 110 15.55 1.91 9.71
CA SER A 110 14.90 3.17 10.08
C SER A 110 13.40 3.22 9.76
N TRP A 111 12.90 2.34 8.91
CA TRP A 111 11.46 2.17 8.66
C TRP A 111 11.14 0.69 8.48
N PRO A 112 11.05 -0.05 9.59
CA PRO A 112 10.70 -1.46 9.54
C PRO A 112 9.29 -1.65 8.98
N THR A 113 9.15 -2.56 8.03
CA THR A 113 7.87 -2.96 7.45
C THR A 113 7.78 -4.49 7.42
N ALA A 114 6.55 -5.00 7.37
CA ALA A 114 6.31 -6.43 7.13
C ALA A 114 5.16 -6.63 6.14
N LEU A 115 5.35 -7.57 5.21
CA LEU A 115 4.26 -8.15 4.44
C LEU A 115 3.79 -9.39 5.19
N CYS A 116 2.55 -9.36 5.66
CA CYS A 116 1.99 -10.34 6.59
C CYS A 116 1.04 -11.30 5.87
N GLY A 117 1.30 -11.66 4.62
CA GLY A 117 0.42 -12.53 3.84
C GLY A 117 -0.78 -11.78 3.26
N GLU A 118 -1.94 -12.44 3.28
CA GLU A 118 -3.11 -12.07 2.48
C GLU A 118 -4.40 -12.15 3.31
N ASP A 119 -5.43 -11.36 2.96
CA ASP A 119 -6.80 -11.62 3.43
C ASP A 119 -7.46 -12.77 2.62
N TYR A 120 -8.68 -13.18 2.98
CA TYR A 120 -9.40 -14.23 2.25
C TYR A 120 -9.68 -13.91 0.78
N TYR A 121 -9.54 -12.67 0.33
CA TYR A 121 -9.74 -12.30 -1.07
C TYR A 121 -8.43 -12.27 -1.87
N GLY A 122 -7.29 -12.45 -1.19
CA GLY A 122 -5.95 -12.39 -1.78
C GLY A 122 -5.30 -11.01 -1.69
N HIS A 123 -5.88 -10.04 -0.97
CA HIS A 123 -5.25 -8.74 -0.80
C HIS A 123 -4.01 -8.86 0.08
N VAL A 124 -2.87 -8.44 -0.46
CA VAL A 124 -1.60 -8.41 0.28
C VAL A 124 -1.73 -7.45 1.48
N ILE A 125 -1.30 -7.89 2.65
CA ILE A 125 -1.35 -7.12 3.90
C ILE A 125 0.03 -6.60 4.23
N SER A 126 0.18 -5.28 4.28
CA SER A 126 1.37 -4.62 4.81
C SER A 126 1.14 -4.09 6.22
N VAL A 127 2.17 -4.17 7.05
CA VAL A 127 2.15 -3.70 8.45
C VAL A 127 3.32 -2.78 8.68
N GLU A 128 3.04 -1.63 9.29
CA GLU A 128 4.03 -0.65 9.72
C GLU A 128 3.69 -0.14 11.12
N ARG A 129 4.69 0.27 11.90
CA ARG A 129 4.50 0.84 13.24
C ARG A 129 5.04 2.26 13.25
N ALA A 130 4.21 3.22 13.61
CA ALA A 130 4.53 4.64 13.52
C ALA A 130 5.75 5.04 14.35
N VAL A 131 5.90 4.45 15.54
CA VAL A 131 7.00 4.73 16.48
C VAL A 131 8.33 4.11 16.07
N ASP A 132 8.31 3.12 15.18
CA ASP A 132 9.52 2.46 14.70
C ASP A 132 10.13 3.22 13.49
N ILE A 133 9.44 4.24 12.98
CA ILE A 133 9.96 5.13 11.94
C ILE A 133 10.96 6.12 12.57
N ASP A 134 12.25 5.88 12.35
CA ASP A 134 13.34 6.73 12.82
C ASP A 134 13.53 7.96 11.93
N LEU A 135 12.67 8.94 12.17
CA LEU A 135 12.70 10.24 11.50
C LEU A 135 14.03 10.98 11.71
N ALA A 136 14.70 10.79 12.84
CA ALA A 136 15.97 11.45 13.12
C ALA A 136 17.07 10.93 12.18
N THR A 137 17.09 9.62 11.93
CA THR A 137 17.99 9.04 10.94
C THR A 137 17.64 9.50 9.54
N PHE A 138 16.35 9.54 9.16
CA PHE A 138 15.95 10.05 7.84
C PHE A 138 16.40 11.49 7.61
N GLN A 139 16.15 12.39 8.57
CA GLN A 139 16.56 13.79 8.47
C GLN A 139 18.08 13.99 8.42
N LYS A 140 18.86 13.11 9.05
CA LYS A 140 20.32 13.24 9.15
C LYS A 140 21.09 12.52 8.04
N LYS A 141 20.54 11.44 7.48
CA LYS A 141 21.25 10.49 6.63
C LYS A 141 20.67 10.35 5.23
N PHE A 142 19.46 10.86 5.01
CA PHE A 142 18.77 10.77 3.72
C PHE A 142 18.37 12.15 3.19
N THR A 143 18.43 12.34 1.88
CA THR A 143 17.65 13.37 1.20
C THR A 143 16.20 12.92 1.07
N VAL A 144 15.28 13.85 0.82
CA VAL A 144 13.87 13.49 0.56
C VAL A 144 13.76 12.56 -0.64
N ASP A 145 14.51 12.82 -1.72
CA ASP A 145 14.49 11.98 -2.93
C ASP A 145 14.99 10.55 -2.66
N GLU A 146 16.03 10.38 -1.83
CA GLU A 146 16.48 9.06 -1.42
C GLU A 146 15.37 8.30 -0.67
N VAL A 147 14.67 8.96 0.27
CA VAL A 147 13.53 8.36 0.98
C VAL A 147 12.40 7.98 0.00
N LEU A 148 12.10 8.84 -0.97
CA LEU A 148 11.06 8.58 -1.97
C LEU A 148 11.41 7.39 -2.87
N VAL A 149 12.65 7.24 -3.32
CA VAL A 149 13.09 6.12 -4.16
C VAL A 149 13.06 4.79 -3.38
N HIS A 150 13.48 4.79 -2.11
CA HIS A 150 13.33 3.61 -1.25
C HIS A 150 11.86 3.26 -1.01
N ARG A 151 11.00 4.27 -0.81
CA ARG A 151 9.55 4.04 -0.65
C ARG A 151 8.92 3.52 -1.94
N LEU A 152 9.34 4.03 -3.10
CA LEU A 152 8.95 3.52 -4.41
C LEU A 152 9.31 2.04 -4.53
N GLN A 153 10.55 1.64 -4.21
CA GLN A 153 10.96 0.23 -4.26
C GLN A 153 10.09 -0.66 -3.36
N TYR A 154 9.71 -0.18 -2.17
CA TYR A 154 8.78 -0.90 -1.30
C TYR A 154 7.37 -1.02 -1.88
N LEU A 155 6.84 0.04 -2.51
CA LEU A 155 5.52 -0.01 -3.13
C LEU A 155 5.48 -0.92 -4.36
N GLU A 156 6.52 -0.91 -5.20
CA GLU A 156 6.67 -1.87 -6.30
C GLU A 156 6.81 -3.31 -5.77
N ARG A 157 7.42 -3.51 -4.59
CA ARG A 157 7.44 -4.83 -3.96
C ARG A 157 6.04 -5.32 -3.63
N ILE A 158 5.16 -4.45 -3.12
CA ILE A 158 3.75 -4.79 -2.89
C ILE A 158 3.05 -5.11 -4.22
N GLN A 159 3.34 -4.37 -5.31
CA GLN A 159 2.80 -4.68 -6.64
C GLN A 159 3.23 -6.07 -7.12
N ALA A 160 4.50 -6.44 -6.93
CA ALA A 160 5.03 -7.74 -7.30
C ALA A 160 4.37 -8.88 -6.51
N GLU A 161 4.15 -8.72 -5.21
CA GLU A 161 3.41 -9.71 -4.41
C GLU A 161 1.96 -9.83 -4.91
N MET A 162 1.26 -8.73 -5.18
CA MET A 162 -0.10 -8.79 -5.74
C MET A 162 -0.16 -9.48 -7.11
N ALA A 163 0.87 -9.28 -7.95
CA ALA A 163 1.01 -9.99 -9.23
C ALA A 163 1.25 -11.49 -9.03
N ALA A 164 2.02 -11.88 -8.01
CA ALA A 164 2.23 -13.27 -7.63
C ALA A 164 0.94 -13.92 -7.12
N VAL A 165 0.16 -13.24 -6.28
CA VAL A 165 -1.17 -13.71 -5.86
C VAL A 165 -2.10 -13.85 -7.07
N SER A 166 -2.10 -12.87 -7.97
CA SER A 166 -2.93 -12.92 -9.17
C SER A 166 -2.61 -14.13 -10.04
N SER A 167 -1.32 -14.40 -10.24
CA SER A 167 -0.82 -15.54 -11.01
C SER A 167 -1.18 -16.87 -10.36
N ARG A 168 -1.03 -16.97 -9.03
CA ARG A 168 -1.32 -18.20 -8.27
C ARG A 168 -2.82 -18.50 -8.18
N THR A 169 -3.67 -17.49 -8.08
CA THR A 169 -5.12 -17.66 -7.87
C THR A 169 -5.94 -17.61 -9.16
N GLY A 170 -5.35 -17.13 -10.26
CA GLY A 170 -6.08 -16.86 -11.50
C GLY A 170 -7.04 -15.66 -11.39
N ARG A 171 -6.97 -14.88 -10.31
CA ARG A 171 -7.83 -13.72 -10.04
C ARG A 171 -7.04 -12.45 -10.23
N ARG A 172 -7.67 -11.36 -10.69
CA ARG A 172 -6.99 -10.06 -10.73
C ARG A 172 -6.96 -9.45 -9.33
N ILE A 173 -5.76 -9.39 -8.74
CA ILE A 173 -5.47 -8.72 -7.47
C ILE A 173 -4.57 -7.51 -7.75
N TYR A 174 -5.08 -6.32 -7.45
CA TYR A 174 -4.29 -5.07 -7.53
C TYR A 174 -4.51 -4.15 -6.32
N LYS A 175 -5.29 -4.60 -5.34
CA LYS A 175 -5.53 -3.89 -4.10
C LYS A 175 -4.80 -4.54 -2.93
N HIS A 176 -4.36 -3.72 -1.99
CA HIS A 176 -3.67 -4.15 -0.78
C HIS A 176 -4.33 -3.56 0.47
N ILE A 177 -4.03 -4.17 1.60
CA ILE A 177 -4.44 -3.71 2.93
C ILE A 177 -3.21 -3.17 3.65
N CYS A 178 -3.37 -2.02 4.31
CA CYS A 178 -2.32 -1.43 5.14
C CYS A 178 -2.78 -1.40 6.61
N ILE A 179 -1.97 -1.94 7.52
CA ILE A 179 -2.17 -1.84 8.97
C ILE A 179 -1.07 -0.95 9.53
N PHE A 180 -1.47 0.14 10.17
CA PHE A 180 -0.57 1.13 10.75
C PHE A 180 -0.81 1.19 12.26
N ASP A 181 0.15 0.67 13.04
CA ASP A 181 0.08 0.67 14.50
C ASP A 181 0.57 2.01 15.07
N LEU A 182 -0.32 2.67 15.80
CA LEU A 182 -0.09 3.96 16.46
C LEU A 182 0.26 3.80 17.95
N ALA A 183 0.47 2.57 18.44
CA ALA A 183 0.91 2.36 19.82
C ALA A 183 2.21 3.13 20.11
N GLY A 184 2.22 3.91 21.19
CA GLY A 184 3.35 4.75 21.59
C GLY A 184 3.46 6.09 20.86
N VAL A 185 2.57 6.38 19.89
CA VAL A 185 2.49 7.71 19.28
C VAL A 185 2.14 8.74 20.36
N GLY A 186 2.82 9.89 20.31
CA GLY A 186 2.73 10.96 21.29
C GLY A 186 2.90 12.31 20.60
N LEU A 187 2.80 13.42 21.33
CA LEU A 187 2.74 14.77 20.73
C LEU A 187 3.94 15.09 19.83
N LYS A 188 5.14 14.61 20.19
CA LYS A 188 6.36 14.80 19.40
C LYS A 188 6.25 14.23 17.98
N HIS A 189 5.57 13.09 17.83
CA HIS A 189 5.35 12.40 16.55
C HIS A 189 4.25 13.06 15.70
N LEU A 190 3.40 13.90 16.32
CA LEU A 190 2.30 14.60 15.66
C LEU A 190 2.61 16.10 15.45
N SER A 191 3.87 16.51 15.64
CA SER A 191 4.26 17.89 15.41
C SER A 191 4.13 18.25 13.92
N PRO A 192 3.77 19.51 13.58
CA PRO A 192 3.67 19.94 12.19
C PRO A 192 4.94 19.67 11.37
N SER A 193 6.12 19.81 11.98
CA SER A 193 7.40 19.50 11.33
C SER A 193 7.51 18.02 10.93
N VAL A 194 7.10 17.10 11.82
CA VAL A 194 7.07 15.67 11.50
C VAL A 194 6.04 15.36 10.41
N ILE A 195 4.82 15.89 10.55
CA ILE A 195 3.75 15.67 9.57
C ILE A 195 4.16 16.17 8.19
N ASN A 196 4.73 17.38 8.10
CA ASN A 196 5.19 17.97 6.84
C ASN A 196 6.35 17.17 6.22
N TYR A 197 7.22 16.58 7.05
CA TYR A 197 8.33 15.76 6.56
C TYR A 197 7.85 14.45 5.95
N ILE A 198 6.89 13.77 6.58
CA ILE A 198 6.39 12.47 6.09
C ILE A 198 5.35 12.61 4.98
N GLN A 199 4.66 13.75 4.88
CA GLN A 199 3.57 13.96 3.92
C GLN A 199 3.95 13.61 2.47
N PRO A 200 5.09 14.05 1.91
CA PRO A 200 5.46 13.70 0.54
C PRO A 200 5.61 12.18 0.32
N VAL A 201 6.12 11.47 1.33
CA VAL A 201 6.35 10.03 1.27
C VAL A 201 5.03 9.26 1.24
N PHE A 202 4.04 9.68 2.03
CA PHE A 202 2.70 9.12 2.00
C PHE A 202 1.87 9.57 0.78
N ALA A 203 2.14 10.77 0.25
CA ALA A 203 1.48 11.29 -0.95
C ALA A 203 1.82 10.47 -2.20
N LEU A 204 3.02 9.87 -2.26
CA LEU A 204 3.47 9.03 -3.36
C LEU A 204 2.46 7.92 -3.69
N GLY A 205 1.95 7.21 -2.68
CA GLY A 205 0.95 6.15 -2.85
C GLY A 205 -0.36 6.67 -3.45
N GLN A 206 -0.85 7.82 -2.99
CA GLN A 206 -2.10 8.41 -3.49
C GLN A 206 -1.95 8.96 -4.92
N GLN A 207 -0.79 9.54 -5.24
CA GLN A 207 -0.58 10.22 -6.51
C GLN A 207 -0.23 9.27 -7.66
N TYR A 208 0.53 8.20 -7.38
CA TYR A 208 1.10 7.34 -8.43
C TYR A 208 0.60 5.90 -8.39
N TYR A 209 -0.19 5.54 -7.36
CA TYR A 209 -0.80 4.22 -7.26
C TYR A 209 -2.33 4.31 -7.12
N PRO A 210 -3.04 4.87 -8.13
CA PRO A 210 -4.49 5.01 -8.09
C PRO A 210 -5.17 3.66 -7.91
N GLU A 211 -6.30 3.63 -7.19
CA GLU A 211 -7.09 2.42 -6.93
C GLU A 211 -6.34 1.21 -6.34
N SER A 212 -5.21 1.42 -5.66
CA SER A 212 -4.46 0.31 -5.04
C SER A 212 -4.84 0.01 -3.59
N LEU A 213 -5.47 0.92 -2.86
CA LEU A 213 -5.84 0.66 -1.47
C LEU A 213 -7.19 -0.04 -1.40
N PHE A 214 -7.26 -1.20 -0.75
CA PHE A 214 -8.51 -1.86 -0.38
C PHE A 214 -9.03 -1.30 0.94
N ARG A 215 -8.22 -1.40 2.00
CA ARG A 215 -8.51 -0.91 3.36
C ARG A 215 -7.24 -0.47 4.06
N MET A 216 -7.39 0.50 4.97
CA MET A 216 -6.33 0.89 5.88
C MET A 216 -6.84 0.87 7.32
N TYR A 217 -6.07 0.27 8.21
CA TYR A 217 -6.38 0.17 9.63
C TYR A 217 -5.38 1.02 10.42
N LEU A 218 -5.87 2.04 11.11
CA LEU A 218 -5.07 2.77 12.11
C LEU A 218 -5.39 2.18 13.47
N VAL A 219 -4.44 1.46 14.06
CA VAL A 219 -4.65 0.65 15.26
C VAL A 219 -3.98 1.31 16.47
N ASN A 220 -4.53 1.11 17.67
CA ASN A 220 -4.04 1.73 18.91
C ASN A 220 -3.97 3.26 18.84
N ALA A 221 -4.93 3.90 18.15
CA ALA A 221 -4.98 5.35 17.99
C ALA A 221 -5.15 6.04 19.35
N PRO A 222 -4.15 6.81 19.84
CA PRO A 222 -4.27 7.51 21.11
C PRO A 222 -5.30 8.64 21.02
N PHE A 223 -5.92 9.04 22.13
CA PHE A 223 -6.97 10.08 22.11
C PHE A 223 -6.52 11.39 21.44
N MET A 224 -5.27 11.80 21.66
CA MET A 224 -4.66 12.96 21.01
C MET A 224 -4.56 12.86 19.47
N PHE A 225 -4.54 11.64 18.90
CA PHE A 225 -4.49 11.41 17.45
C PHE A 225 -5.70 11.99 16.73
N TRP A 226 -6.87 12.04 17.38
CA TRP A 226 -8.08 12.62 16.78
C TRP A 226 -7.90 14.08 16.37
N GLY A 227 -7.06 14.85 17.08
CA GLY A 227 -6.70 16.22 16.69
C GLY A 227 -5.88 16.26 15.40
N ALA A 228 -4.84 15.43 15.31
CA ALA A 228 -4.00 15.32 14.11
C ALA A 228 -4.78 14.76 12.91
N TRP A 229 -5.65 13.77 13.14
CA TRP A 229 -6.50 13.16 12.13
C TRP A 229 -7.42 14.18 11.45
N LYS A 230 -7.96 15.16 12.19
CA LYS A 230 -8.77 16.24 11.58
C LYS A 230 -7.98 17.05 10.54
N MET A 231 -6.68 17.23 10.74
CA MET A 231 -5.83 17.91 9.75
C MET A 231 -5.43 16.97 8.62
N ILE A 232 -4.95 15.76 8.95
CA ILE A 232 -4.45 14.78 7.97
C ILE A 232 -5.58 14.34 7.03
N SER A 233 -6.78 14.08 7.55
CA SER A 233 -7.92 13.64 6.74
C SER A 233 -8.41 14.68 5.73
N GLY A 234 -8.10 15.96 5.92
CA GLY A 234 -8.37 17.01 4.92
C GLY A 234 -7.43 16.96 3.71
N LEU A 235 -6.28 16.28 3.85
CA LEU A 235 -5.28 16.09 2.79
C LEU A 235 -5.48 14.77 2.03
N ILE A 236 -6.39 13.91 2.49
CA ILE A 236 -6.67 12.60 1.90
C ILE A 236 -7.91 12.73 1.01
N GLU A 237 -7.84 12.20 -0.21
CA GLU A 237 -9.00 12.19 -1.12
C GLU A 237 -10.19 11.45 -0.47
N PRO A 238 -11.44 11.93 -0.59
CA PRO A 238 -12.59 11.33 0.09
C PRO A 238 -12.71 9.81 -0.09
N HIS A 239 -12.49 9.30 -1.30
CA HIS A 239 -12.55 7.85 -1.58
C HIS A 239 -11.51 7.04 -0.81
N THR A 240 -10.30 7.58 -0.62
CA THR A 240 -9.25 6.95 0.18
C THR A 240 -9.58 7.03 1.67
N ARG A 241 -10.15 8.15 2.11
CA ARG A 241 -10.55 8.36 3.51
C ARG A 241 -11.63 7.36 3.95
N ASP A 242 -12.57 7.04 3.08
CA ASP A 242 -13.66 6.09 3.38
C ASP A 242 -13.16 4.64 3.58
N LYS A 243 -11.92 4.35 3.13
CA LYS A 243 -11.25 3.06 3.33
C LYS A 243 -10.46 2.98 4.64
N ILE A 244 -10.34 4.09 5.38
CA ILE A 244 -9.56 4.18 6.62
C ILE A 244 -10.48 3.91 7.82
N GLN A 245 -10.15 2.86 8.56
CA GLN A 245 -10.82 2.48 9.80
C GLN A 245 -9.87 2.71 10.99
N ILE A 246 -10.35 3.40 12.02
CA ILE A 246 -9.54 3.81 13.17
C ILE A 246 -10.00 3.06 14.42
N PHE A 247 -9.07 2.41 15.10
CA PHE A 247 -9.32 1.61 16.30
C PHE A 247 -8.46 2.13 17.45
N THR A 248 -9.09 2.32 18.61
CA THR A 248 -8.41 2.74 19.84
C THR A 248 -7.63 1.61 20.50
N THR A 249 -7.94 0.34 20.20
CA THR A 249 -7.28 -0.83 20.78
C THR A 249 -7.03 -1.92 19.74
N ALA A 250 -5.97 -2.70 19.93
CA ALA A 250 -5.69 -3.88 19.12
C ALA A 250 -6.82 -4.93 19.18
N ALA A 251 -7.51 -5.07 20.31
CA ALA A 251 -8.60 -6.04 20.46
C ALA A 251 -9.81 -5.73 19.57
N SER A 252 -10.25 -4.47 19.52
CA SER A 252 -11.36 -4.06 18.65
C SER A 252 -10.97 -4.11 17.17
N PHE A 253 -9.73 -3.74 16.84
CA PHE A 253 -9.16 -3.93 15.51
C PHE A 253 -9.20 -5.40 15.10
N ARG A 254 -8.66 -6.30 15.92
CA ARG A 254 -8.57 -7.73 15.59
C ARG A 254 -9.95 -8.33 15.31
N ALA A 255 -10.94 -8.02 16.14
CA ALA A 255 -12.31 -8.50 15.94
C ALA A 255 -12.86 -8.06 14.57
N ALA A 256 -12.74 -6.77 14.24
CA ALA A 256 -13.19 -6.24 12.95
C ALA A 256 -12.39 -6.80 11.77
N ALA A 257 -11.07 -6.95 11.91
CA ALA A 257 -10.19 -7.53 10.89
C ALA A 257 -10.58 -8.98 10.56
N GLN A 258 -10.86 -9.80 11.58
CA GLN A 258 -11.29 -11.19 11.40
C GLN A 258 -12.67 -11.29 10.74
N GLU A 259 -13.63 -10.47 11.17
CA GLU A 259 -14.96 -10.38 10.54
C GLU A 259 -14.84 -10.00 9.06
N GLN A 260 -13.88 -9.15 8.75
CA GLN A 260 -13.57 -8.69 7.39
C GLN A 260 -12.70 -9.65 6.57
N GLY A 261 -12.37 -10.81 7.13
CA GLY A 261 -11.69 -11.90 6.42
C GLY A 261 -10.17 -11.87 6.49
N ILE A 262 -9.57 -11.16 7.45
CA ILE A 262 -8.13 -11.21 7.70
C ILE A 262 -7.82 -12.37 8.66
N PRO A 263 -7.01 -13.38 8.24
CA PRO A 263 -6.66 -14.50 9.11
C PRO A 263 -5.71 -14.04 10.23
N LEU A 264 -5.76 -14.72 11.39
CA LEU A 264 -4.86 -14.41 12.51
C LEU A 264 -3.38 -14.56 12.13
N ALA A 265 -3.07 -15.50 11.24
CA ALA A 265 -1.72 -15.70 10.69
C ALA A 265 -1.19 -14.49 9.91
N SER A 266 -2.09 -13.57 9.51
CA SER A 266 -1.75 -12.33 8.81
C SER A 266 -1.80 -11.08 9.69
N ILE A 267 -2.09 -11.24 10.97
CA ILE A 267 -2.09 -10.17 11.96
C ILE A 267 -0.86 -10.33 12.86
N PRO A 268 -0.07 -9.27 13.10
CA PRO A 268 1.05 -9.32 14.03
C PRO A 268 0.67 -9.78 15.44
N VAL A 269 1.57 -10.49 16.13
CA VAL A 269 1.41 -10.86 17.55
C VAL A 269 1.18 -9.62 18.42
N SER A 270 1.86 -8.49 18.14
CA SER A 270 1.66 -7.22 18.84
C SER A 270 0.24 -6.65 18.71
N LEU A 271 -0.50 -7.05 17.68
CA LEU A 271 -1.90 -6.68 17.43
C LEU A 271 -2.87 -7.82 17.75
N GLY A 272 -2.40 -8.86 18.44
CA GLY A 272 -3.20 -9.99 18.91
C GLY A 272 -3.42 -11.10 17.89
N GLY A 273 -2.61 -11.15 16.82
CA GLY A 273 -2.58 -12.24 15.84
C GLY A 273 -1.43 -13.24 16.07
N LEU A 274 -1.00 -13.91 15.00
CA LEU A 274 0.02 -14.97 15.02
C LEU A 274 1.23 -14.68 14.11
N HIS A 275 1.17 -13.63 13.28
CA HIS A 275 2.31 -13.23 12.46
C HIS A 275 3.42 -12.64 13.33
N PRO A 276 4.72 -12.92 13.11
CA PRO A 276 5.80 -12.33 13.90
C PRO A 276 5.85 -10.80 13.80
N GLY A 277 5.29 -10.22 12.73
CA GLY A 277 5.26 -8.78 12.49
C GLY A 277 6.56 -8.25 11.86
N PRO A 278 6.76 -6.92 11.83
CA PRO A 278 8.04 -6.32 11.44
C PRO A 278 9.16 -6.81 12.35
N ALA A 279 10.34 -7.08 11.77
CA ALA A 279 11.53 -7.39 12.55
C ALA A 279 11.80 -6.22 13.51
N ALA A 280 11.79 -6.50 14.82
CA ALA A 280 12.06 -5.49 15.83
C ALA A 280 13.44 -4.87 15.57
N THR A 281 13.52 -3.54 15.56
CA THR A 281 14.80 -2.85 15.60
C THR A 281 15.43 -3.13 16.96
N THR A 282 16.44 -4.01 17.00
CA THR A 282 17.25 -4.19 18.20
C THR A 282 17.94 -2.85 18.48
N THR A 283 17.41 -2.08 19.42
CA THR A 283 18.03 -0.86 19.95
C THR A 283 19.31 -1.17 20.70
#